data_AF-A0A239IU48-F1
#
_entry.id   AF-A0A239IU48-F1
#
_cell.length_a   1.000
_cell.length_b   1.000
_cell.length_c   1.000
_cell.angle_alpha   90.00
_cell.angle_beta   90.00
_cell.angle_gamma   90.00
#
_symmetry.space_group_name_H-M   'P 1'
#
loop_
_entity.id
_entity.type
_entity.pdbx_description
1 polymer ?
#
loop_
_entity_poly.entity_id
_entity_poly.type
_entity_poly.pdbx_seq_one_letter_code
_entity_poly.pdbx_strand_id
1 'polypeptide(L)'
;MSGKSAEDYAADYTDPELRERLKEEIKAGDRGGRPGQWSARKSQLLTREYEAQGGGYRHEGERTESQRHLQEWGDQDWHTADGGDRARGSGGTSRYLPDAAWELLSDDEKRATDAKKKGSDQQHVANTDAAKEARKAAELVDVGAPEARERVGSMSGDAQLDRAERAERELGKGRKTVLEAIERQRDRD
;
A
#
# COMPACT_ATOMS: atom_id res chain seq x y z
N MET A 1 -9.20 27.85 6.04
CA MET A 1 -8.24 26.82 6.50
C MET A 1 -6.85 27.36 6.24
N SER A 2 -6.13 27.77 7.30
CA SER A 2 -4.73 28.19 7.14
C SER A 2 -3.90 26.96 6.79
N GLY A 3 -2.99 27.08 5.82
CA GLY A 3 -2.07 25.99 5.49
C GLY A 3 -1.03 25.80 6.59
N LYS A 4 -0.30 24.68 6.55
CA LYS A 4 0.86 24.44 7.43
C LYS A 4 1.86 25.61 7.40
N SER A 5 2.31 26.05 8.57
CA SER A 5 3.30 27.12 8.79
C SER A 5 4.72 26.60 8.99
N ALA A 6 5.71 27.48 9.14
CA ALA A 6 7.07 27.10 9.50
C ALA A 6 7.15 26.26 10.79
N GLU A 7 6.34 26.58 11.81
CA GLU A 7 6.30 25.80 13.06
C GLU A 7 5.89 24.34 12.79
N ASP A 8 4.90 24.12 11.92
CA ASP A 8 4.47 22.77 11.51
C ASP A 8 5.55 21.99 10.73
N TYR A 9 6.51 22.70 10.11
CA TYR A 9 7.60 22.09 9.35
C TYR A 9 8.87 21.85 10.16
N ALA A 10 9.01 22.50 11.32
CA ALA A 10 10.27 22.50 12.07
C ALA A 10 10.74 21.08 12.49
N ALA A 11 9.80 20.15 12.69
CA ALA A 11 10.10 18.76 13.01
C ALA A 11 10.72 17.98 11.84
N ASP A 12 10.26 18.24 10.60
CA ASP A 12 10.61 17.43 9.43
C ASP A 12 11.72 18.03 8.56
N TYR A 13 11.89 19.36 8.60
CA TYR A 13 12.70 20.12 7.65
C TYR A 13 13.82 20.89 8.37
N THR A 14 15.00 20.98 7.74
CA THR A 14 16.16 21.68 8.34
C THR A 14 15.98 23.19 8.35
N ASP A 15 15.32 23.73 7.33
CA ASP A 15 14.94 25.14 7.19
C ASP A 15 13.42 25.26 6.93
N PRO A 16 12.59 25.36 7.99
CA PRO A 16 11.15 25.44 7.85
C PRO A 16 10.65 26.78 7.29
N GLU A 17 11.36 27.88 7.53
CA GLU A 17 10.97 29.22 7.06
C GLU A 17 11.18 29.33 5.54
N LEU A 18 12.32 28.83 5.04
CA LEU A 18 12.57 28.70 3.60
C LEU A 18 11.45 27.91 2.94
N ARG A 19 11.05 26.79 3.55
CA ARG A 19 10.01 25.92 3.01
C ARG A 19 8.66 26.62 2.90
N GLU A 20 8.23 27.29 3.98
CA GLU A 20 6.97 28.02 4.00
C GLU A 20 6.95 29.13 2.95
N ARG A 21 8.03 29.93 2.88
CA ARG A 21 8.18 31.00 1.89
C ARG A 21 8.04 30.47 0.46
N LEU A 22 8.81 29.43 0.11
CA LEU A 22 8.76 28.82 -1.23
C LEU A 22 7.39 28.25 -1.56
N LYS A 23 6.72 27.64 -0.58
CA LYS A 23 5.36 27.11 -0.77
C LYS A 23 4.39 28.21 -1.16
N GLU A 24 4.36 29.32 -0.44
CA GLU A 24 3.42 30.41 -0.74
C GLU A 24 3.78 31.14 -2.05
N GLU A 25 5.05 31.32 -2.37
CA GLU A 25 5.48 31.86 -3.68
C GLU A 25 5.02 30.96 -4.85
N ILE A 26 5.30 29.65 -4.77
CA ILE A 26 4.90 28.68 -5.80
C ILE A 26 3.38 28.59 -5.91
N LYS A 27 2.66 28.66 -4.78
CA LYS A 27 1.21 28.66 -4.76
C LYS A 27 0.65 29.92 -5.42
N ALA A 28 1.22 31.09 -5.19
CA ALA A 28 0.80 32.34 -5.84
C ALA A 28 1.09 32.35 -7.35
N GLY A 29 2.15 31.70 -7.80
CA GLY A 29 2.51 31.62 -9.22
C GLY A 29 1.59 30.75 -10.08
N ASP A 30 1.75 30.86 -11.39
CA ASP A 30 1.07 30.08 -12.44
C ASP A 30 1.82 28.79 -12.84
N ARG A 31 3.06 28.62 -12.36
CA ARG A 31 3.86 27.41 -12.59
C ARG A 31 3.26 26.23 -11.84
N GLY A 32 2.97 25.16 -12.57
CA GLY A 32 2.41 23.93 -12.02
C GLY A 32 0.91 23.98 -11.72
N GLY A 33 0.18 24.99 -12.20
CA GLY A 33 -1.28 25.04 -12.07
C GLY A 33 -1.78 26.47 -11.89
N ARG A 34 -3.08 26.62 -11.61
CA ARG A 34 -3.68 27.96 -11.45
C ARG A 34 -3.07 28.72 -10.25
N PRO A 35 -2.85 30.04 -10.36
CA PRO A 35 -2.49 30.91 -9.24
C PRO A 35 -3.40 30.74 -8.02
N GLY A 36 -2.81 30.76 -6.83
CA GLY A 36 -3.49 30.60 -5.54
C GLY A 36 -3.89 29.16 -5.18
N GLN A 37 -3.83 28.23 -6.13
CA GLN A 37 -4.20 26.82 -5.93
C GLN A 37 -2.97 25.96 -5.65
N TRP A 38 -3.16 24.92 -4.83
CA TRP A 38 -2.15 23.89 -4.60
C TRP A 38 -2.40 22.68 -5.50
N SER A 39 -1.36 22.18 -6.16
CA SER A 39 -1.44 21.04 -7.08
C SER A 39 -0.28 20.06 -6.85
N ALA A 40 -0.42 18.84 -7.37
CA ALA A 40 0.66 17.85 -7.35
C ALA A 40 1.92 18.32 -8.11
N ARG A 41 1.75 19.16 -9.15
CA ARG A 41 2.90 19.68 -9.89
C ARG A 41 3.64 20.76 -9.08
N LYS A 42 2.90 21.59 -8.33
CA LYS A 42 3.47 22.59 -7.41
C LYS A 42 4.18 21.95 -6.23
N SER A 43 3.68 20.84 -5.68
CA SER A 43 4.41 20.12 -4.63
C SER A 43 5.74 19.57 -5.12
N GLN A 44 5.79 19.02 -6.34
CA GLN A 44 7.04 18.59 -6.97
C GLN A 44 8.03 19.75 -7.19
N LEU A 45 7.52 20.92 -7.60
CA LEU A 45 8.35 22.13 -7.73
C LEU A 45 8.92 22.57 -6.39
N LEU A 46 8.08 22.60 -5.35
CA LEU A 46 8.50 22.99 -4.01
C LEU A 46 9.60 22.07 -3.47
N THR A 47 9.49 20.75 -3.66
CA THR A 47 10.56 19.82 -3.27
C THR A 47 11.88 20.18 -3.95
N ARG A 48 11.88 20.33 -5.27
CA ARG A 48 13.10 20.63 -6.04
C ARG A 48 13.71 21.98 -5.67
N GLU A 49 12.88 23.00 -5.51
CA GLU A 49 13.35 24.35 -5.18
C GLU A 49 13.89 24.42 -3.75
N TYR A 50 13.24 23.72 -2.82
CA TYR A 50 13.69 23.60 -1.44
C TYR A 50 15.09 22.99 -1.37
N GLU A 51 15.28 21.84 -2.02
CA GLU A 51 16.59 21.17 -2.11
C GLU A 51 17.62 22.05 -2.83
N ALA A 52 17.24 22.72 -3.93
CA ALA A 52 18.13 23.59 -4.69
C ALA A 52 18.61 24.82 -3.88
N GLN A 53 17.80 25.30 -2.93
CA GLN A 53 18.15 26.39 -2.02
C GLN A 53 18.83 25.91 -0.73
N GLY A 54 19.25 24.64 -0.67
CA GLY A 54 19.98 24.06 0.47
C GLY A 54 19.09 23.56 1.61
N GLY A 55 17.79 23.50 1.40
CA GLY A 55 16.86 22.85 2.31
C GLY A 55 17.07 21.33 2.34
N GLY A 56 17.04 20.74 3.53
CA GLY A 56 17.20 19.31 3.76
C GLY A 56 16.15 18.75 4.71
N TYR A 57 16.22 17.45 4.98
CA TYR A 57 15.25 16.75 5.82
C TYR A 57 15.90 16.28 7.12
N ARG A 58 15.15 16.33 8.23
CA ARG A 58 15.69 15.94 9.55
C ARG A 58 15.73 14.42 9.75
N HIS A 59 14.85 13.71 9.06
CA HIS A 59 14.68 12.26 9.15
C HIS A 59 15.22 11.56 7.90
N GLU A 60 16.33 12.06 7.34
CA GLU A 60 16.95 11.41 6.17
C GLU A 60 17.38 9.99 6.50
N GLY A 61 16.94 9.03 5.68
CA GLY A 61 17.18 7.61 5.90
C GLY A 61 16.22 6.94 6.88
N GLU A 62 15.43 7.71 7.64
CA GLU A 62 14.40 7.20 8.53
C GLU A 62 13.04 7.20 7.84
N ARG A 63 12.44 6.02 7.66
CA ARG A 63 11.09 5.90 7.10
C ARG A 63 10.07 5.79 8.23
N THR A 64 9.05 6.63 8.18
CA THR A 64 7.82 6.46 8.96
C THR A 64 7.14 5.12 8.62
N GLU A 65 6.26 4.63 9.49
CA GLU A 65 5.57 3.36 9.27
C GLU A 65 4.77 3.36 7.96
N SER A 66 4.06 4.45 7.69
CA SER A 66 3.32 4.64 6.45
C SER A 66 4.23 4.63 5.21
N GLN A 67 5.44 5.19 5.29
CA GLN A 67 6.41 5.14 4.19
C GLN A 67 6.97 3.73 3.98
N ARG A 68 7.17 2.96 5.05
CA ARG A 68 7.56 1.54 4.94
C ARG A 68 6.47 0.72 4.28
N HIS A 69 5.22 0.89 4.71
CA HIS A 69 4.07 0.23 4.10
C HIS A 69 3.86 0.64 2.63
N LEU A 70 4.09 1.90 2.26
CA LEU A 70 4.03 2.35 0.87
C LEU A 70 5.13 1.72 0.00
N GLN A 71 6.31 1.53 0.57
CA GLN A 71 7.39 0.82 -0.11
C GLN A 71 7.01 -0.64 -0.34
N GLU A 72 6.60 -1.34 0.71
CA GLU A 72 6.13 -2.74 0.63
C GLU A 72 5.03 -2.89 -0.41
N TRP A 73 4.02 -2.01 -0.37
CA TRP A 73 2.94 -1.99 -1.35
C TRP A 73 3.43 -1.76 -2.79
N GLY A 74 4.45 -0.93 -2.98
CA GLY A 74 5.04 -0.62 -4.29
C GLY A 74 6.00 -1.67 -4.83
N ASP A 75 6.58 -2.49 -3.96
CA ASP A 75 7.46 -3.61 -4.32
C ASP A 75 6.66 -4.88 -4.71
N GLN A 76 5.34 -4.90 -4.44
CA GLN A 76 4.45 -5.99 -4.84
C GLN A 76 4.11 -5.93 -6.34
N ASP A 77 3.97 -7.12 -6.96
CA ASP A 77 3.52 -7.25 -8.35
C ASP A 77 1.99 -7.21 -8.42
N TRP A 78 1.41 -6.04 -8.72
CA TRP A 78 -0.04 -5.88 -8.83
C TRP A 78 -0.55 -6.08 -10.26
N HIS A 79 -1.56 -6.92 -10.43
CA HIS A 79 -2.17 -7.16 -11.74
C HIS A 79 -3.65 -7.59 -11.65
N THR A 80 -4.29 -7.64 -12.80
CA THR A 80 -5.63 -8.23 -13.00
C THR A 80 -5.55 -9.75 -13.14
N ALA A 81 -6.67 -10.46 -13.06
CA ALA A 81 -6.68 -11.94 -13.13
C ALA A 81 -6.02 -12.52 -14.38
N ASP A 82 -5.94 -11.76 -15.48
CA ASP A 82 -5.28 -12.10 -16.75
C ASP A 82 -3.81 -11.63 -16.83
N GLY A 83 -3.22 -11.14 -15.75
CA GLY A 83 -1.84 -10.66 -15.69
C GLY A 83 -1.64 -9.21 -16.17
N GLY A 84 -2.72 -8.50 -16.50
CA GLY A 84 -2.66 -7.13 -17.01
C GLY A 84 -2.48 -6.07 -15.93
N ASP A 85 -1.83 -4.96 -16.28
CA ASP A 85 -1.74 -3.74 -15.45
C ASP A 85 -2.98 -2.82 -15.60
N ARG A 86 -3.74 -3.01 -16.68
CA ARG A 86 -4.90 -2.18 -17.02
C ARG A 86 -6.20 -2.77 -16.49
N ALA A 87 -6.56 -2.36 -15.28
CA ALA A 87 -7.81 -2.80 -14.65
C ALA A 87 -9.10 -2.27 -15.32
N ARG A 88 -9.08 -1.12 -16.01
CA ARG A 88 -10.28 -0.56 -16.67
C ARG A 88 -10.28 -0.83 -18.17
N GLY A 89 -11.37 -1.39 -18.67
CA GLY A 89 -11.59 -1.64 -20.09
C GLY A 89 -13.05 -1.53 -20.51
N SER A 90 -13.34 -1.91 -21.75
CA SER A 90 -14.71 -1.92 -22.30
C SER A 90 -15.65 -2.86 -21.54
N GLY A 91 -15.13 -3.93 -20.95
CA GLY A 91 -15.87 -4.90 -20.14
C GLY A 91 -16.03 -4.51 -18.67
N GLY A 92 -15.81 -3.24 -18.32
CA GLY A 92 -15.87 -2.73 -16.94
C GLY A 92 -14.50 -2.67 -16.26
N THR A 93 -14.52 -2.67 -14.93
CA THR A 93 -13.29 -2.66 -14.12
C THR A 93 -13.01 -4.08 -13.62
N SER A 94 -11.86 -4.64 -13.95
CA SER A 94 -11.33 -5.88 -13.39
C SER A 94 -10.87 -5.69 -11.95
N ARG A 95 -10.81 -6.77 -11.17
CA ARG A 95 -10.17 -6.74 -9.86
C ARG A 95 -8.66 -6.57 -10.03
N TYR A 96 -8.04 -5.80 -9.15
CA TYR A 96 -6.60 -5.60 -9.05
C TYR A 96 -6.11 -6.09 -7.68
N LEU A 97 -5.20 -7.06 -7.66
CA LEU A 97 -4.65 -7.70 -6.45
C LEU A 97 -3.15 -7.95 -6.67
N PRO A 98 -2.36 -8.12 -5.59
CA PRO A 98 -0.98 -8.58 -5.72
C PRO A 98 -0.95 -10.04 -6.21
N ASP A 99 0.09 -10.39 -6.96
CA ASP A 99 0.30 -11.71 -7.57
C ASP A 99 0.21 -12.84 -6.55
N ALA A 100 0.87 -12.69 -5.40
CA ALA A 100 0.79 -13.67 -4.31
C ALA A 100 -0.64 -13.92 -3.83
N ALA A 101 -1.51 -12.90 -3.82
CA ALA A 101 -2.92 -13.11 -3.49
C ALA A 101 -3.69 -13.80 -4.60
N TRP A 102 -3.33 -13.59 -5.88
CA TRP A 102 -3.89 -14.36 -6.97
C TRP A 102 -3.49 -15.83 -6.86
N GLU A 103 -2.23 -16.15 -6.61
CA GLU A 103 -1.74 -17.54 -6.53
C GLU A 103 -2.35 -18.36 -5.38
N LEU A 104 -2.83 -17.68 -4.35
CA LEU A 104 -3.55 -18.29 -3.22
C LEU A 104 -5.04 -18.52 -3.48
N LEU A 105 -5.59 -18.04 -4.59
CA LEU A 105 -6.97 -18.28 -5.00
C LEU A 105 -7.05 -19.46 -5.98
N SER A 106 -8.06 -20.30 -5.80
CA SER A 106 -8.47 -21.27 -6.81
C SER A 106 -9.03 -20.57 -8.05
N ASP A 107 -9.06 -21.25 -9.20
CA ASP A 107 -9.58 -20.69 -10.45
C ASP A 107 -11.04 -20.22 -10.35
N ASP A 108 -11.86 -20.91 -9.56
CA ASP A 108 -13.24 -20.50 -9.26
C ASP A 108 -13.28 -19.21 -8.44
N GLU A 109 -12.45 -19.09 -7.41
CA GLU A 109 -12.35 -17.89 -6.59
C GLU A 109 -11.76 -16.72 -7.37
N LYS A 110 -10.77 -16.96 -8.25
CA LYS A 110 -10.20 -15.96 -9.16
C LYS A 110 -11.31 -15.35 -10.02
N ARG A 111 -12.10 -16.22 -10.69
CA ARG A 111 -13.24 -15.82 -11.53
C ARG A 111 -14.32 -15.09 -10.74
N ALA A 112 -14.74 -15.62 -9.58
CA ALA A 112 -15.77 -14.99 -8.75
C ALA A 112 -15.34 -13.59 -8.25
N THR A 113 -14.06 -13.45 -7.90
CA THR A 113 -13.47 -12.19 -7.42
C THR A 113 -13.47 -11.10 -8.48
N ASP A 114 -13.08 -11.46 -9.70
CA ASP A 114 -13.07 -10.55 -10.85
C ASP A 114 -14.49 -10.22 -11.33
N ALA A 115 -15.35 -11.24 -11.46
CA ALA A 115 -16.75 -11.06 -11.84
C ALA A 115 -17.50 -10.12 -10.87
N LYS A 116 -17.26 -10.24 -9.56
CA LYS A 116 -17.82 -9.33 -8.55
C LYS A 116 -17.43 -7.87 -8.82
N LYS A 117 -16.20 -7.60 -9.28
CA LYS A 117 -15.74 -6.23 -9.56
C LYS A 117 -16.27 -5.71 -10.90
N LYS A 118 -16.32 -6.56 -11.93
CA LYS A 118 -16.83 -6.20 -13.27
C LYS A 118 -18.34 -5.98 -13.29
N GLY A 119 -19.09 -6.76 -12.52
CA GLY A 119 -20.56 -6.70 -12.48
C GLY A 119 -21.14 -5.57 -11.62
N SER A 120 -20.35 -4.57 -11.24
CA SER A 120 -20.81 -3.47 -10.39
C SER A 120 -20.42 -2.11 -10.95
N ASP A 121 -21.39 -1.20 -10.98
CA ASP A 121 -21.21 0.20 -11.37
C ASP A 121 -20.68 1.07 -10.22
N GLN A 122 -20.47 0.49 -9.04
CA GLN A 122 -19.96 1.23 -7.89
C GLN A 122 -18.46 1.50 -8.02
N GLN A 123 -18.06 2.71 -7.61
CA GLN A 123 -16.65 3.09 -7.53
C GLN A 123 -15.87 2.10 -6.64
N HIS A 124 -16.44 1.77 -5.47
CA HIS A 124 -15.86 0.88 -4.48
C HIS A 124 -16.67 -0.42 -4.37
N VAL A 125 -16.01 -1.55 -4.64
CA VAL A 125 -16.62 -2.88 -4.55
C VAL A 125 -15.74 -3.73 -3.64
N ALA A 126 -16.31 -4.19 -2.54
CA ALA A 126 -15.58 -5.03 -1.59
C ALA A 126 -15.00 -6.28 -2.28
N ASN A 127 -13.84 -6.73 -1.79
CA ASN A 127 -13.31 -8.04 -2.16
C ASN A 127 -14.33 -9.14 -1.79
N THR A 128 -14.26 -10.28 -2.49
CA THR A 128 -14.83 -11.55 -2.00
C THR A 128 -14.11 -11.93 -0.70
N ASP A 129 -14.70 -12.77 0.13
CA ASP A 129 -14.04 -13.18 1.37
C ASP A 129 -12.76 -13.96 1.08
N ALA A 130 -12.78 -14.89 0.12
CA ALA A 130 -11.58 -15.54 -0.41
C ALA A 130 -10.47 -14.55 -0.79
N ALA A 131 -10.78 -13.48 -1.53
CA ALA A 131 -9.77 -12.47 -1.90
C ALA A 131 -9.34 -11.57 -0.74
N LYS A 132 -10.12 -11.44 0.34
CA LYS A 132 -9.64 -10.79 1.57
C LYS A 132 -8.66 -11.71 2.30
N GLU A 133 -8.98 -12.98 2.39
CA GLU A 133 -8.16 -13.99 3.07
C GLU A 133 -6.84 -14.22 2.34
N ALA A 134 -6.88 -14.37 1.01
CA ALA A 134 -5.69 -14.49 0.18
C ALA A 134 -4.77 -13.26 0.29
N ARG A 135 -5.32 -12.04 0.36
CA ARG A 135 -4.52 -10.83 0.59
C ARG A 135 -3.85 -10.83 1.96
N LYS A 136 -4.59 -11.15 3.03
CA LYS A 136 -4.02 -11.25 4.38
C LYS A 136 -2.89 -12.28 4.44
N ALA A 137 -3.05 -13.41 3.74
CA ALA A 137 -2.02 -14.44 3.66
C ALA A 137 -0.80 -13.98 2.82
N ALA A 138 -1.01 -13.29 1.70
CA ALA A 138 0.05 -12.70 0.89
C ALA A 138 0.89 -11.68 1.69
N GLU A 139 0.25 -10.83 2.51
CA GLU A 139 0.93 -9.88 3.38
C GLU A 139 1.90 -10.57 4.38
N LEU A 140 1.77 -11.86 4.66
CA LEU A 140 2.72 -12.57 5.52
C LEU A 140 4.08 -12.74 4.83
N VAL A 141 4.11 -12.97 3.51
CA VAL A 141 5.35 -13.23 2.78
C VAL A 141 6.16 -11.95 2.52
N ASP A 142 5.48 -10.80 2.54
CA ASP A 142 6.08 -9.48 2.29
C ASP A 142 6.81 -8.90 3.52
N VAL A 143 6.48 -9.38 4.73
CA VAL A 143 7.08 -8.87 5.98
C VAL A 143 8.06 -9.82 6.65
N GLY A 144 8.78 -9.30 7.64
CA GLY A 144 9.66 -10.08 8.50
C GLY A 144 8.91 -11.08 9.40
N ALA A 145 9.62 -12.09 9.89
CA ALA A 145 9.05 -13.13 10.73
C ALA A 145 8.37 -12.63 12.03
N PRO A 146 8.85 -11.57 12.71
CA PRO A 146 8.14 -11.01 13.86
C PRO A 146 6.74 -10.51 13.52
N GLU A 147 6.63 -9.68 12.48
CA GLU A 147 5.37 -9.08 12.06
C GLU A 147 4.42 -10.12 11.45
N ALA A 148 4.94 -11.07 10.66
CA ALA A 148 4.13 -12.16 10.14
C ALA A 148 3.45 -12.97 11.26
N ARG A 149 4.15 -13.23 12.38
CA ARG A 149 3.57 -13.95 13.52
C ARG A 149 2.48 -13.15 14.24
N GLU A 150 2.65 -11.83 14.34
CA GLU A 150 1.62 -10.95 14.88
C GLU A 150 0.36 -10.96 14.01
N ARG A 151 0.52 -10.83 12.69
CA ARG A 151 -0.58 -10.87 11.72
C ARG A 151 -1.33 -12.21 11.79
N VAL A 152 -0.61 -13.34 11.89
CA VAL A 152 -1.21 -14.66 12.12
C VAL A 152 -2.08 -14.70 13.38
N GLY A 153 -1.69 -14.02 14.46
CA GLY A 153 -2.50 -13.96 15.69
C GLY A 153 -3.86 -13.26 15.53
N SER A 154 -4.07 -12.52 14.43
CA SER A 154 -5.35 -11.91 14.08
C SER A 154 -6.14 -12.70 13.03
N MET A 155 -5.59 -13.80 12.52
CA MET A 155 -6.26 -14.70 11.59
C MET A 155 -7.12 -15.68 12.37
N SER A 156 -8.26 -16.03 11.78
CA SER A 156 -9.20 -16.94 12.41
C SER A 156 -9.82 -17.92 11.41
N GLY A 157 -9.97 -19.17 11.84
CA GLY A 157 -10.64 -20.24 11.10
C GLY A 157 -9.77 -20.89 10.03
N ASP A 158 -10.09 -22.16 9.74
CA ASP A 158 -9.29 -23.04 8.89
C ASP A 158 -8.95 -22.42 7.54
N ALA A 159 -9.92 -21.78 6.86
CA ALA A 159 -9.70 -21.19 5.54
C ALA A 159 -8.62 -20.09 5.53
N GLN A 160 -8.50 -19.29 6.61
CA GLN A 160 -7.46 -18.26 6.71
C GLN A 160 -6.11 -18.89 7.03
N LEU A 161 -6.08 -19.82 7.98
CA LEU A 161 -4.86 -20.46 8.47
C LEU A 161 -4.26 -21.38 7.41
N ASP A 162 -5.08 -22.09 6.64
CA ASP A 162 -4.65 -22.93 5.51
C ASP A 162 -4.01 -22.08 4.40
N ARG A 163 -4.62 -20.94 4.06
CA ARG A 163 -4.02 -20.01 3.08
C ARG A 163 -2.75 -19.36 3.61
N ALA A 164 -2.69 -19.02 4.90
CA ALA A 164 -1.48 -18.51 5.52
C ALA A 164 -0.34 -19.53 5.49
N GLU A 165 -0.64 -20.80 5.78
CA GLU A 165 0.32 -21.89 5.72
C GLU A 165 0.82 -22.09 4.28
N ARG A 166 -0.11 -22.12 3.31
CA ARG A 166 0.21 -22.23 1.88
C ARG A 166 1.07 -21.06 1.41
N ALA A 167 0.73 -19.83 1.77
CA ALA A 167 1.51 -18.63 1.44
C ALA A 167 2.94 -18.75 1.95
N GLU A 168 3.13 -19.11 3.22
CA GLU A 168 4.46 -19.23 3.81
C GLU A 168 5.29 -20.35 3.19
N ARG A 169 4.67 -21.47 2.81
CA ARG A 169 5.35 -22.65 2.24
C ARG A 169 5.66 -22.52 0.75
N GLU A 170 4.72 -22.02 -0.04
CA GLU A 170 4.78 -22.03 -1.50
C GLU A 170 5.31 -20.73 -2.10
N LEU A 171 4.95 -19.59 -1.49
CA LEU A 171 5.29 -18.25 -2.00
C LEU A 171 6.37 -17.57 -1.13
N GLY A 172 6.42 -17.94 0.15
CA GLY A 172 7.33 -17.39 1.13
C GLY A 172 8.65 -18.16 1.26
N LYS A 173 9.30 -18.00 2.43
CA LYS A 173 10.59 -18.61 2.74
C LYS A 173 10.47 -19.88 3.59
N GLY A 174 9.27 -20.38 3.84
CA GLY A 174 9.03 -21.55 4.69
C GLY A 174 9.53 -21.35 6.12
N ARG A 175 9.35 -20.15 6.69
CA ARG A 175 9.87 -19.79 8.01
C ARG A 175 9.19 -20.62 9.10
N LYS A 176 9.95 -21.50 9.74
CA LYS A 176 9.46 -22.39 10.81
C LYS A 176 8.70 -21.65 11.91
N THR A 177 9.21 -20.49 12.34
CA THR A 177 8.58 -19.70 13.41
C THR A 177 7.21 -19.13 13.03
N VAL A 178 6.97 -18.87 11.74
CA VAL A 178 5.67 -18.42 11.23
C VAL A 178 4.73 -19.62 11.12
N LEU A 179 5.19 -20.73 10.56
CA LEU A 179 4.41 -21.97 10.45
C LEU A 179 3.94 -22.48 11.83
N GLU A 180 4.83 -22.50 12.82
CA GLU A 180 4.47 -22.85 14.19
C GLU A 180 3.47 -21.86 14.81
N ALA A 181 3.51 -20.58 14.42
CA ALA A 181 2.52 -19.61 14.90
C ALA A 181 1.15 -19.86 14.28
N ILE A 182 1.09 -20.28 13.02
CA ILE A 182 -0.14 -20.67 12.32
C ILE A 182 -0.73 -21.91 13.00
N GLU A 183 0.07 -22.94 13.25
CA GLU A 183 -0.36 -24.16 13.96
C GLU A 183 -0.88 -23.83 15.36
N ARG A 184 -0.13 -23.03 16.14
CA ARG A 184 -0.61 -22.58 17.46
C ARG A 184 -1.89 -21.75 17.40
N GLN A 185 -2.12 -21.00 16.32
CA GLN A 185 -3.37 -20.26 16.15
C GLN A 185 -4.52 -21.23 15.84
N ARG A 186 -4.27 -22.25 15.00
CA ARG A 186 -5.24 -23.29 14.70
C ARG A 186 -5.69 -24.06 15.94
N ASP A 187 -4.76 -24.30 16.87
CA ASP A 187 -5.08 -24.97 18.15
C ASP A 187 -5.90 -24.10 19.13
N ARG A 188 -5.98 -22.78 18.89
CA ARG A 188 -6.68 -21.82 19.77
C ARG A 188 -8.08 -21.44 19.31
N ASP A 189 -8.33 -21.50 18.00
CA ASP A 189 -9.62 -21.17 17.37
C ASP A 189 -10.66 -22.28 17.57
#